data_AF-A0A2V5VJI0-F1
#
_entry.id   AF-A0A2V5VJI0-F1
#
_cell.length_a   1.000
_cell.length_b   1.000
_cell.length_c   1.000
_cell.angle_alpha   90.00
_cell.angle_beta   90.00
_cell.angle_gamma   90.00
#
_symmetry.space_group_name_H-M   'P 1'
#
loop_
_entity.id
_entity.type
_entity.pdbx_description
1 polymer ?
#
loop_
_entity_poly.entity_id
_entity_poly.type
_entity_poly.pdbx_seq_one_letter_code
_entity_poly.pdbx_strand_id
1 'polypeptide(L)' 'MTKPEDLRVDVKGDVRNEYIQPLRWTKAGVLLLEQLSIFRGGEIDDAKFQLTAGLDPKTGKFKVISKKKLPPDVK' A
#
# COMPACT_ATOMS: atom_id res chain seq x y z
N MET A 1 5.49 17.60 -1.02
CA MET A 1 5.86 16.34 -1.70
C MET A 1 5.30 15.18 -0.88
N THR A 2 4.55 14.28 -1.49
CA THR A 2 4.03 13.06 -0.82
C THR A 2 5.14 12.02 -0.78
N LYS A 3 5.39 11.43 0.38
CA LYS A 3 6.38 10.35 0.51
C LYS A 3 5.70 8.99 0.41
N PRO A 4 6.40 7.93 -0.04
CA PRO A 4 5.82 6.58 -0.05
C PRO A 4 5.32 6.14 1.32
N GLU A 5 6.02 6.52 2.40
CA GLU A 5 5.60 6.21 3.78
C GLU A 5 4.23 6.82 4.17
N ASP A 6 3.78 7.88 3.49
CA ASP A 6 2.45 8.47 3.70
C ASP A 6 1.32 7.67 3.01
N LEU A 7 1.70 6.78 2.08
CA LEU A 7 0.80 6.03 1.20
C LEU A 7 0.88 4.51 1.40
N ARG A 8 1.11 4.10 2.65
CA ARG A 8 1.20 2.71 3.07
C ARG A 8 0.17 2.34 4.12
N VAL A 9 0.09 1.06 4.42
CA VAL A 9 -0.57 0.52 5.61
C VAL A 9 0.46 -0.16 6.48
N ASP A 10 0.47 0.15 7.77
CA ASP A 10 1.36 -0.54 8.69
C ASP A 10 0.89 -1.99 8.87
N VAL A 11 1.85 -2.91 8.75
CA VAL A 11 1.65 -4.34 8.98
C VAL A 11 2.36 -4.75 10.26
N LYS A 12 1.81 -5.75 10.97
CA LYS A 12 2.46 -6.32 12.15
C LYS A 12 3.47 -7.37 11.71
N GLY A 13 4.66 -7.38 12.33
CA GLY A 13 5.73 -8.34 12.06
C GLY A 13 7.06 -7.66 11.77
N ASP A 14 8.13 -8.45 11.69
CA ASP A 14 9.46 -7.98 11.29
C ASP A 14 9.52 -7.91 9.76
N VAL A 15 9.17 -6.74 9.21
CA VAL A 15 9.20 -6.47 7.77
C VAL A 15 10.65 -6.26 7.34
N ARG A 16 11.13 -7.11 6.44
CA ARG A 16 12.45 -6.99 5.82
C ARG A 16 12.46 -5.93 4.73
N ASN A 17 11.51 -6.04 3.80
CA ASN A 17 11.38 -5.16 2.65
C ASN A 17 9.92 -4.76 2.49
N GLU A 18 9.69 -3.50 2.12
CA GLU A 18 8.37 -2.98 1.81
C GLU A 18 8.44 -2.23 0.48
N TYR A 19 7.51 -2.55 -0.41
CA TYR A 19 7.40 -1.93 -1.73
C TYR A 19 6.00 -1.34 -1.88
N ILE A 20 5.94 -0.11 -2.38
CA ILE A 20 4.69 0.58 -2.68
C ILE A 20 4.78 1.05 -4.12
N GLN A 21 3.84 0.62 -4.95
CA GLN A 21 3.84 0.94 -6.37
C GLN A 21 2.48 1.50 -6.83
N PRO A 22 2.48 2.54 -7.69
CA PRO A 22 1.26 2.98 -8.33
C PRO A 22 0.85 2.00 -9.42
N LEU A 23 -0.41 1.57 -9.40
CA LEU A 23 -0.99 0.73 -10.45
C LEU A 23 -1.62 1.59 -11.54
N ARG A 24 -2.56 2.47 -11.15
CA ARG A 24 -3.27 3.36 -12.07
C ARG A 24 -4.06 4.44 -11.34
N TRP A 25 -4.41 5.50 -12.05
CA TRP A 25 -5.46 6.42 -11.63
C TRP A 25 -6.82 5.77 -11.88
N THR A 26 -7.69 5.74 -10.87
CA THR A 26 -9.09 5.29 -11.07
C THR A 26 -9.97 6.44 -11.54
N LYS A 27 -9.64 7.66 -11.11
CA LYS A 27 -10.18 8.95 -11.56
C LYS A 27 -9.22 10.07 -11.13
N ALA A 28 -9.47 11.30 -11.57
CA ALA A 28 -8.69 12.46 -11.15
C ALA A 28 -8.63 12.55 -9.61
N GLY A 29 -7.42 12.70 -9.06
CA GLY A 29 -7.21 12.77 -7.61
C GLY A 29 -7.40 11.45 -6.85
N VAL A 30 -7.57 10.31 -7.53
CA VAL A 30 -7.66 8.99 -6.86
C VAL A 30 -6.74 7.98 -7.54
N LEU A 31 -5.77 7.48 -6.77
CA LEU A 31 -4.73 6.57 -7.20
C LEU A 31 -4.94 5.18 -6.58
N LEU A 32 -4.85 4.15 -7.41
CA LEU A 32 -4.80 2.76 -6.97
C LEU A 32 -3.34 2.36 -6.83
N LEU A 33 -2.98 1.84 -5.67
CA LEU A 33 -1.64 1.39 -5.33
C LEU A 33 -1.66 -0.08 -4.96
N GLU A 34 -0.49 -0.70 -5.05
CA GLU A 34 -0.19 -1.97 -4.42
C GLU A 34 0.93 -1.78 -3.39
N GLN A 35 0.78 -2.45 -2.25
CA GLN A 35 1.85 -2.61 -1.27
C GLN A 35 2.20 -4.09 -1.12
N LEU A 36 3.48 -4.42 -1.17
CA LEU A 36 4.05 -5.73 -0.85
C LEU A 36 4.95 -5.59 0.38
N SER A 37 4.67 -6.38 1.41
CA SER A 37 5.48 -6.46 2.63
C SER A 37 6.08 -7.86 2.75
N ILE A 38 7.39 -7.95 2.72
CA ILE A 38 8.15 -9.20 2.82
C ILE A 38 8.68 -9.34 4.25
N PHE A 39 8.30 -10.41 4.94
CA PHE A 39 8.66 -10.62 6.35
C PHE A 39 9.96 -11.43 6.51
N ARG A 40 10.64 -11.25 7.64
CA ARG A 40 11.77 -12.11 8.03
C ARG A 40 11.28 -13.43 8.63
N GLY A 41 12.11 -14.46 8.51
CA GLY A 41 11.93 -15.72 9.23
C GLY A 41 11.00 -16.75 8.56
N GLY A 42 10.25 -16.39 7.52
CA GLY A 42 9.41 -17.33 6.77
C GLY A 42 8.23 -17.94 7.55
N GLU A 43 8.06 -17.57 8.82
CA GLU A 43 6.95 -17.99 9.67
C GLU A 43 5.63 -17.27 9.31
N ILE A 44 5.75 -16.10 8.66
CA ILE A 44 4.62 -15.28 8.21
C ILE A 44 4.74 -15.13 6.70
N ASP A 45 3.68 -15.48 5.98
CA ASP A 45 3.60 -15.24 4.54
C ASP A 45 3.68 -13.74 4.22
N ASP A 46 4.32 -13.42 3.09
CA ASP A 46 4.34 -12.06 2.55
C ASP A 46 2.92 -11.50 2.44
N ALA A 47 2.77 -10.21 2.80
CA ALA A 47 1.48 -9.55 2.77
C ALA A 47 1.38 -8.60 1.58
N LYS A 48 0.36 -8.81 0.76
CA LYS A 48 0.03 -7.96 -0.38
C LYS A 48 -1.26 -7.21 -0.12
N PHE A 49 -1.28 -5.92 -0.42
CA PHE A 49 -2.45 -5.07 -0.26
C PHE A 49 -2.71 -4.26 -1.51
N GLN A 50 -3.98 -4.11 -1.85
CA GLN A 50 -4.44 -3.07 -2.75
C GLN A 50 -4.90 -1.88 -1.91
N LEU A 51 -4.36 -0.70 -2.20
CA LEU A 51 -4.69 0.54 -1.50
C LEU A 51 -5.34 1.53 -2.48
N THR A 52 -6.34 2.27 -2.00
CA THR A 52 -6.83 3.44 -2.72
C THR A 52 -6.37 4.68 -1.98
N ALA A 53 -5.66 5.57 -2.66
CA ALA A 53 -5.24 6.85 -2.14
C ALA A 53 -6.03 7.98 -2.80
N GLY A 54 -6.60 8.88 -2.00
CA GLY A 54 -7.32 10.06 -2.46
C GLY A 54 -6.56 11.35 -2.16
N LEU A 55 -6.59 12.31 -3.09
CA LEU A 55 -6.09 13.66 -2.87
C LEU A 55 -7.01 14.37 -1.89
N ASP A 56 -6.48 14.75 -0.73
CA ASP A 56 -7.17 15.59 0.23
C ASP A 56 -7.10 17.05 -0.23
N PRO A 57 -8.22 17.68 -0.60
CA PRO A 57 -8.22 19.04 -1.13
C PRO A 57 -7.83 20.10 -0.08
N LYS A 58 -7.94 19.79 1.22
CA LYS A 58 -7.55 20.72 2.30
C LYS A 58 -6.05 20.77 2.47
N THR A 59 -5.38 19.62 2.31
CA THR A 59 -3.94 19.49 2.57
C THR A 59 -3.11 19.41 1.29
N GLY A 60 -3.74 19.19 0.13
CA GLY A 60 -3.07 18.97 -1.15
C GLY A 60 -2.24 17.69 -1.20
N LYS A 61 -2.47 16.75 -0.28
CA LYS A 61 -1.70 15.50 -0.17
C LYS A 61 -2.59 14.30 -0.41
N PHE A 62 -2.03 13.27 -1.04
CA PHE A 62 -2.69 11.97 -1.10
C PHE A 62 -2.66 11.30 0.27
N LYS A 63 -3.75 10.61 0.61
CA LYS A 63 -3.87 9.76 1.81
C LYS A 63 -4.56 8.46 1.44
N VAL A 64 -4.17 7.36 2.09
CA VAL A 64 -4.88 6.08 1.96
C VAL A 64 -6.30 6.25 2.52
N ILE A 65 -7.30 6.07 1.67
CA ILE A 65 -8.72 6.15 2.02
C ILE A 65 -9.38 4.76 2.11
N SER A 66 -8.77 3.74 1.50
CA SER A 66 -9.20 2.35 1.65
C SER A 66 -8.04 1.39 1.44
N LYS A 67 -8.17 0.20 2.05
CA LYS A 67 -7.21 -0.90 1.92
C LYS A 67 -7.93 -2.24 1.82
N LYS A 68 -7.38 -3.14 1.03
CA LYS A 68 -7.82 -4.54 0.91
C LYS A 68 -6.60 -5.45 0.94
N LYS A 69 -6.56 -6.39 1.89
CA LYS A 69 -5.55 -7.46 1.88
C LYS A 69 -5.87 -8.39 0.71
N LEU A 70 -4.87 -8.67 -0.11
CA LEU A 70 -4.98 -9.65 -1.19
C LEU A 70 -4.58 -11.02 -0.65
N PRO A 71 -5.18 -12.12 -1.15
CA PRO A 71 -4.68 -13.45 -0.87
C PRO A 71 -3.22 -13.57 -1.36
N PRO A 72 -2.43 -14.46 -0.75
CA PRO A 72 -1.12 -14.79 -1.29
C PRO A 72 -1.27 -15.26 -2.74
N ASP A 73 -0.32 -14.88 -3.60
CA ASP A 73 -0.34 -15.33 -4.99
C ASP A 73 -0.29 -16.87 -5.00
N VAL A 74 -1.30 -17.52 -5.58
CA VAL A 74 -1.33 -18.98 -5.73
C VAL A 74 -0.22 -19.34 -6.72
N LYS A 75 0.80 -20.05 -6.25
CA LYS A 75 1.88 -20.58 -7.09
C LYS A 75 1.39 -21.70 -7.99
#